data_AF-A0A5B8KU24-F1
#
_entry.id   AF-A0A5B8KU24-F1
#
_cell.length_a   1.000
_cell.length_b   1.000
_cell.length_c   1.000
_cell.angle_alpha   90.00
_cell.angle_beta   90.00
_cell.angle_gamma   90.00
#
_symmetry.space_group_name_H-M   'P 1'
#
loop_
_entity.id
_entity.type
_entity.pdbx_description
1 polymer ?
#
loop_
_entity_poly.entity_id
_entity_poly.type
_entity_poly.pdbx_seq_one_letter_code
_entity_poly.pdbx_strand_id
1 'polypeptide(L)'
;MTRRTCPVPGCINEVPAGATAIFCVDHFFMLPEKETAWLFRWKTKTLRCDDPEEQRYMREQLDGYVGRAVRLIQVKEAALS
;
A
#
# COMPACT_ATOMS: atom_id res chain seq x y z
N MET A 1 -11.18 -4.56 -16.03
CA MET A 1 -10.58 -4.54 -14.68
C MET A 1 -9.52 -3.45 -14.66
N THR A 2 -9.63 -2.47 -13.76
CA THR A 2 -8.67 -1.35 -13.67
C THR A 2 -7.33 -1.90 -13.20
N ARG A 3 -6.31 -1.87 -14.06
CA ARG A 3 -4.95 -2.24 -13.68
C ARG A 3 -4.38 -1.09 -12.84
N ARG A 4 -3.98 -1.39 -11.60
CA ARG A 4 -3.38 -0.42 -10.68
C ARG A 4 -1.86 -0.59 -10.73
N THR A 5 -1.13 0.50 -10.91
CA THR A 5 0.33 0.51 -10.84
C THR A 5 0.81 0.61 -9.39
N CYS A 6 1.99 0.06 -9.11
CA CYS A 6 2.62 0.19 -7.79
C CYS A 6 2.81 1.67 -7.41
N PRO A 7 2.54 2.09 -6.16
CA PRO A 7 2.67 3.49 -5.74
C PRO A 7 4.13 3.93 -5.52
N VAL A 8 5.11 3.03 -5.66
CA VAL A 8 6.54 3.39 -5.55
C VAL A 8 6.97 4.18 -6.79
N PRO A 9 7.54 5.39 -6.65
CA PRO A 9 7.94 6.21 -7.78
C PRO A 9 8.91 5.48 -8.71
N GLY A 10 8.62 5.48 -10.01
CA GLY A 10 9.43 4.80 -11.03
C GLY A 10 9.17 3.30 -11.17
N CYS A 11 8.35 2.70 -10.31
CA CYS A 11 7.93 1.30 -10.47
C CYS A 11 6.88 1.17 -11.57
N ILE A 12 7.12 0.28 -12.54
CA ILE A 12 6.18 -0.03 -13.63
C ILE A 12 5.35 -1.30 -13.35
N ASN A 13 5.63 -2.00 -12.26
CA ASN A 13 4.98 -3.28 -11.95
C ASN A 13 3.52 -3.06 -11.54
N GLU A 14 2.67 -3.96 -11.99
CA GLU A 14 1.24 -3.96 -11.64
C GLU A 14 1.03 -4.48 -10.21
N VAL A 15 0.04 -3.90 -9.53
CA VAL A 15 -0.47 -4.41 -8.25
C VAL A 15 -1.34 -5.63 -8.55
N PRO A 16 -1.13 -6.77 -7.86
CA PRO A 16 -1.93 -7.98 -8.07
C PRO A 16 -3.44 -7.73 -7.94
N ALA A 17 -4.22 -8.60 -8.60
CA ALA A 17 -5.66 -8.60 -8.43
C ALA A 17 -6.02 -8.89 -6.96
N GLY A 18 -6.87 -8.03 -6.38
CA GLY A 18 -7.30 -8.15 -4.99
C GLY A 18 -7.63 -6.78 -4.39
N ALA A 19 -8.77 -6.67 -3.70
CA ALA A 19 -9.22 -5.40 -3.13
C ALA A 19 -8.23 -4.85 -2.08
N THR A 20 -7.48 -5.74 -1.43
CA THR A 20 -6.51 -5.40 -0.37
C THR A 20 -5.09 -5.19 -0.87
N ALA A 21 -4.78 -5.55 -2.12
CA ALA A 21 -3.44 -5.38 -2.67
C ALA A 21 -3.11 -3.89 -2.86
N ILE A 22 -1.92 -3.47 -2.41
CA ILE A 22 -1.45 -2.08 -2.41
C ILE A 22 -0.19 -1.91 -3.27
N PHE A 23 0.78 -2.82 -3.12
CA PHE A 23 2.05 -2.80 -3.85
C PHE A 23 2.11 -3.94 -4.87
N CYS A 24 3.07 -3.86 -5.80
CA CYS A 24 3.47 -5.04 -6.59
C CYS A 24 4.10 -6.10 -5.66
N VAL A 25 4.29 -7.32 -6.20
CA VAL A 25 4.84 -8.45 -5.44
C VAL A 25 6.23 -8.13 -4.87
N ASP A 26 7.10 -7.51 -5.66
CA ASP A 26 8.48 -7.23 -5.26
C ASP A 26 8.53 -6.23 -4.09
N HIS A 27 7.84 -5.10 -4.22
CA HIS A 27 7.79 -4.07 -3.18
C HIS A 27 7.02 -4.51 -1.94
N PHE A 28 6.06 -5.42 -2.08
CA PHE A 28 5.41 -6.06 -0.94
C PHE A 28 6.41 -6.84 -0.08
N PHE A 29 7.30 -7.63 -0.70
CA PHE A 29 8.31 -8.41 0.03
C PHE A 29 9.47 -7.60 0.59
N MET A 30 9.67 -6.35 0.15
CA MET A 30 10.66 -5.45 0.76
C MET A 30 10.22 -4.91 2.12
N LEU A 31 8.91 -4.85 2.37
CA LEU A 31 8.36 -4.30 3.60
C LEU A 31 8.47 -5.30 4.77
N PRO A 32 8.73 -4.83 6.01
CA PRO A 32 8.62 -5.69 7.18
C PRO A 32 7.21 -6.27 7.33
N GLU A 33 7.09 -7.50 7.82
CA GLU A 33 5.79 -8.18 8.04
C GLU A 33 4.82 -7.33 8.86
N LYS A 34 5.32 -6.61 9.87
CA LYS A 34 4.49 -5.73 10.69
C LYS A 34 3.86 -4.59 9.89
N GLU A 35 4.59 -4.01 8.94
CA GLU A 35 4.09 -2.94 8.07
C GLU A 35 3.10 -3.49 7.05
N THR A 36 3.39 -4.63 6.43
CA THR A 36 2.45 -5.26 5.48
C THR A 36 1.16 -5.66 6.17
N ALA A 37 1.22 -6.33 7.33
CA ALA A 37 0.04 -6.70 8.10
C ALA A 37 -0.79 -5.48 8.51
N TRP A 38 -0.15 -4.37 8.90
CA TRP A 38 -0.83 -3.13 9.26
C TRP A 38 -1.61 -2.54 8.08
N LEU A 39 -0.96 -2.42 6.91
CA LEU A 39 -1.58 -1.88 5.70
C LEU A 39 -2.74 -2.74 5.20
N PHE A 40 -2.60 -4.06 5.24
CA PHE A 40 -3.67 -5.00 4.90
C PHE A 40 -4.88 -4.85 5.83
N ARG A 41 -4.65 -4.74 7.14
CA ARG A 41 -5.72 -4.52 8.13
C ARG A 41 -6.44 -3.19 7.88
N TRP A 42 -5.69 -2.11 7.67
CA TRP A 42 -6.28 -0.80 7.38
C TRP A 42 -7.11 -0.81 6.10
N LYS A 43 -6.55 -1.33 5.01
CA LYS A 43 -7.28 -1.44 3.74
C LYS A 43 -8.56 -2.25 3.88
N THR A 44 -8.50 -3.37 4.61
CA THR A 44 -9.67 -4.21 4.89
C THR A 44 -10.71 -3.45 5.70
N LYS A 45 -10.29 -2.70 6.73
CA LYS A 45 -11.19 -1.88 7.56
C LYS A 45 -11.85 -0.79 6.72
N THR A 46 -11.10 -0.08 5.87
CA THR A 46 -11.64 0.95 4.97
C THR A 46 -12.66 0.38 3.99
N LEU A 47 -12.40 -0.81 3.43
CA LEU A 47 -13.31 -1.49 2.49
C LEU A 47 -14.63 -1.93 3.14
N ARG A 48 -14.63 -2.19 4.45
CA ARG A 48 -15.79 -2.62 5.23
C ARG A 48 -16.48 -1.48 5.99
N CYS A 49 -16.01 -0.24 5.83
CA CYS A 49 -16.61 0.92 6.47
C CYS A 49 -17.79 1.40 5.62
N ASP A 50 -18.98 1.40 6.22
CA ASP A 50 -20.24 1.80 5.58
C ASP A 50 -20.53 3.30 5.69
N ASP A 51 -19.94 3.98 6.68
CA ASP A 51 -20.07 5.43 6.84
C ASP A 51 -19.17 6.17 5.83
N PRO A 52 -19.74 7.00 4.92
CA PRO A 52 -18.96 7.64 3.86
C PRO A 52 -17.91 8.63 4.36
N GLU A 53 -18.17 9.33 5.47
CA GLU A 53 -17.26 10.33 6.02
C GLU A 53 -16.07 9.67 6.72
N GLU A 54 -16.35 8.69 7.57
CA GLU A 54 -15.32 7.85 8.20
C GLU A 54 -14.51 7.13 7.13
N GLN A 55 -15.16 6.58 6.10
CA GLN A 55 -14.47 5.91 5.02
C GLN A 55 -13.55 6.87 4.25
N ARG A 56 -13.96 8.13 4.01
CA ARG A 56 -13.09 9.16 3.41
C ARG A 56 -11.88 9.44 4.29
N TYR A 57 -12.09 9.71 5.57
CA TYR A 57 -11.02 9.94 6.54
C TYR A 57 -10.04 8.75 6.60
N MET A 58 -10.57 7.52 6.61
CA MET A 58 -9.75 6.31 6.61
C MET A 58 -8.92 6.13 5.34
N ARG A 59 -9.42 6.56 4.17
CA ARG A 59 -8.63 6.55 2.93
C ARG A 59 -7.47 7.54 3.02
N GLU A 60 -7.70 8.74 3.54
CA GLU A 60 -6.64 9.74 3.73
C GLU A 60 -5.55 9.23 4.69
N GLN A 61 -5.95 8.57 5.79
CA GLN A 61 -4.99 7.93 6.71
C GLN A 61 -4.22 6.81 6.02
N LEU A 62 -4.90 5.97 5.24
CA LEU A 62 -4.27 4.89 4.48
C LEU A 62 -3.24 5.45 3.49
N ASP A 63 -3.55 6.52 2.78
CA ASP A 63 -2.62 7.17 1.84
C ASP A 63 -1.36 7.67 2.56
N GLY A 64 -1.51 8.22 3.77
CA GLY A 64 -0.39 8.58 4.65
C GLY A 64 0.49 7.37 5.02
N TYR A 65 -0.11 6.24 5.39
CA TYR A 65 0.62 5.01 5.70
C TYR A 65 1.31 4.41 4.47
N VAL A 66 0.65 4.45 3.32
CA VAL A 66 1.26 4.03 2.04
C VAL A 66 2.47 4.90 1.71
N GLY A 67 2.37 6.22 1.86
CA GLY A 67 3.49 7.14 1.66
C GLY A 67 4.67 6.86 2.60
N ARG A 68 4.41 6.49 3.86
CA ARG A 68 5.47 6.03 4.79
C ARG A 68 6.11 4.73 4.32
N ALA A 69 5.33 3.76 3.87
CA ALA A 69 5.83 2.49 3.37
C ALA A 69 6.65 2.66 2.08
N VAL A 70 6.24 3.53 1.16
CA VAL A 70 7.01 3.91 -0.03
C VAL A 70 8.38 4.46 0.36
N ARG A 71 8.46 5.36 1.34
CA ARG A 71 9.76 5.87 1.82
C ARG A 71 10.66 4.76 2.39
N LEU A 72 10.08 3.80 3.13
CA LEU A 72 10.85 2.66 3.64
C LEU A 72 11.41 1.78 2.53
N ILE A 73 10.62 1.55 1.49
CA ILE A 73 11.03 0.82 0.29
C ILE A 73 12.20 1.55 -0.39
N GLN A 74 12.08 2.85 -0.64
CA GLN A 74 13.12 3.63 -1.32
C GLN A 74 14.44 3.63 -0.54
N VAL A 75 14.39 3.69 0.80
CA VAL A 75 15.59 3.57 1.65
C VAL A 75 16.24 2.18 1.51
N LYS A 76 15.43 1.12 1.43
CA LYS A 76 15.94 -0.25 1.23
C LYS A 76 16.55 -0.45 -0.15
N GLU A 77 15.92 0.08 -1.20
CA GLU A 77 16.46 0.04 -2.57
C GLU A 77 17.79 0.78 -2.68
N ALA A 78 17.88 1.96 -2.07
CA ALA A 78 19.13 2.72 -2.01
C ALA A 78 20.25 1.98 -1.26
N ALA A 79 19.92 1.13 -0.29
CA ALA A 79 20.92 0.34 0.44
C ALA A 79 21.39 -0.91 -0.33
N LEU A 80 20.69 -1.30 -1.39
CA LEU A 80 21.02 -2.44 -2.26
C LEU A 80 21.77 -2.02 -3.54
N SER A 81 21.96 -0.70 -3.74
CA SER A 81 22.66 -0.08 -4.86
C SER A 81 24.12 0.19 -4.53
#